data_AF-A0A831Y9V1-F1
#
_entry.id   AF-A0A831Y9V1-F1
#
_cell.length_a   1.000
_cell.length_b   1.000
_cell.length_c   1.000
_cell.angle_alpha   90.00
_cell.angle_beta   90.00
_cell.angle_gamma   90.00
#
_symmetry.space_group_name_H-M   'P 1'
#
loop_
_entity.id
_entity.type
_entity.pdbx_description
1 polymer ?
#
loop_
_entity_poly.entity_id
_entity_poly.type
_entity_poly.pdbx_seq_one_letter_code
_entity_poly.pdbx_strand_id
1 'polypeptide(L)'
;MEYIRKNWLISFIVICLTSWIYLLFFTPSLLAIFILAIASGFGGATYYFGYKKRGTIWLSWILVIRAMSLIVTFFQIIYLIFSHKLNTYLITLASVTGKSAWTVEALWLFGLAMSIYYWIWSYQLRKINKLSKEQDN
;
A
#
# COMPACT_ATOMS: atom_id res chain seq x y z
N MET A 1 15.65 17.56 -3.89
CA MET A 1 15.72 16.08 -3.73
C MET A 1 15.19 15.61 -2.39
N GLU A 2 15.47 16.32 -1.30
CA GLU A 2 15.10 15.94 0.06
C GLU A 2 13.58 15.91 0.31
N TYR A 3 12.82 16.85 -0.25
CA TYR A 3 11.35 16.86 -0.21
C TYR A 3 10.71 15.56 -0.74
N ILE A 4 11.19 15.04 -1.88
CA ILE A 4 10.69 13.79 -2.47
C ILE A 4 10.96 12.61 -1.55
N ARG A 5 12.16 12.55 -0.98
CA ARG A 5 12.55 11.52 -0.01
C ARG A 5 11.68 11.57 1.25
N LYS A 6 11.38 12.76 1.75
CA LYS A 6 10.51 12.97 2.91
C LYS A 6 9.08 12.50 2.64
N ASN A 7 8.47 12.92 1.53
CA ASN A 7 7.10 12.50 1.21
C ASN A 7 6.99 11.02 0.86
N TRP A 8 8.02 10.45 0.23
CA TRP A 8 8.11 9.00 0.07
C TRP A 8 8.16 8.29 1.42
N LEU A 9 8.97 8.77 2.37
CA LEU A 9 9.07 8.16 3.70
C LEU A 9 7.75 8.28 4.48
N ILE A 10 7.10 9.44 4.43
CA ILE A 10 5.79 9.65 5.06
C ILE A 10 4.75 8.70 4.46
N SER A 11 4.64 8.66 3.12
CA SER A 11 3.69 7.77 2.44
C SER A 11 3.96 6.29 2.71
N PHE A 12 5.24 5.90 2.77
CA PHE A 12 5.68 4.57 3.15
C PHE A 12 5.24 4.20 4.57
N ILE A 13 5.50 5.07 5.56
CA ILE A 13 5.11 4.87 6.96
C ILE A 13 3.59 4.76 7.07
N VAL A 14 2.85 5.67 6.44
CA VAL A 14 1.38 5.65 6.49
C VAL A 14 0.83 4.37 5.87
N ILE A 15 1.31 3.92 4.70
CA ILE A 15 0.88 2.63 4.14
C ILE A 15 1.19 1.45 5.06
N CYS A 16 2.36 1.45 5.67
CA CYS A 16 2.75 0.38 6.59
C CYS A 16 1.82 0.36 7.81
N LEU A 17 1.56 1.52 8.42
CA LEU A 17 0.64 1.67 9.55
C LEU A 17 -0.80 1.29 9.17
N THR A 18 -1.31 1.74 8.03
CA THR A 18 -2.66 1.38 7.56
C THR A 18 -2.77 -0.12 7.32
N SER A 19 -1.74 -0.74 6.74
CA SER A 19 -1.70 -2.20 6.54
C SER A 19 -1.66 -2.94 7.88
N TRP A 20 -0.90 -2.43 8.85
CA TRP A 20 -0.85 -2.97 10.21
C TRP A 20 -2.20 -2.90 10.92
N ILE A 21 -2.85 -1.73 10.89
CA ILE A 21 -4.18 -1.53 11.46
C ILE A 21 -5.18 -2.47 10.78
N TYR A 22 -5.17 -2.54 9.44
CA TYR A 22 -6.05 -3.46 8.72
C TYR A 22 -5.83 -4.91 9.16
N LEU A 23 -4.59 -5.38 9.19
CA LEU A 23 -4.30 -6.77 9.55
C LEU A 23 -4.66 -7.11 11.00
N LEU A 24 -4.37 -6.21 11.95
CA LEU A 24 -4.65 -6.42 13.38
C LEU A 24 -6.13 -6.38 13.72
N PHE A 25 -6.91 -5.50 13.08
CA PHE A 25 -8.32 -5.32 13.41
C PHE A 25 -9.27 -6.10 12.49
N PHE A 26 -8.82 -6.55 11.32
CA PHE A 26 -9.69 -7.17 10.30
C PHE A 26 -9.34 -8.61 9.93
N THR A 27 -8.27 -9.19 10.47
CA THR A 27 -7.87 -10.58 10.16
C THR A 27 -7.83 -11.44 11.44
N PRO A 28 -8.60 -12.54 11.55
CA PRO A 28 -8.59 -13.38 12.74
C PRO A 28 -7.38 -14.35 12.76
N SER A 29 -6.84 -14.60 13.96
CA SER A 29 -5.88 -15.67 14.32
C SER A 29 -4.48 -15.61 13.67
N LEU A 30 -3.62 -16.60 13.99
CA LEU A 30 -2.20 -16.74 13.62
C LEU A 30 -1.82 -16.36 12.17
N LEU A 31 -2.76 -16.49 11.21
CA LEU A 31 -2.59 -16.03 9.83
C LEU A 31 -2.26 -14.53 9.75
N ALA A 32 -2.89 -13.71 10.60
CA ALA A 32 -2.63 -12.27 10.69
C ALA A 32 -1.18 -11.98 11.06
N ILE A 33 -0.59 -12.76 11.97
CA ILE A 33 0.80 -12.62 12.41
C ILE A 33 1.76 -12.97 11.26
N PHE A 34 1.48 -14.04 10.52
CA PHE A 34 2.28 -14.42 9.36
C PHE A 34 2.24 -13.35 8.27
N ILE A 35 1.05 -12.83 7.95
CA ILE A 35 0.88 -11.76 6.95
C ILE A 35 1.55 -10.46 7.43
N LEU A 36 1.46 -10.12 8.73
CA LEU A 36 2.15 -8.98 9.33
C LEU A 36 3.67 -9.11 9.23
N ALA A 37 4.22 -10.31 9.47
CA ALA A 37 5.65 -10.57 9.34
C ALA A 37 6.13 -10.38 7.90
N ILE A 38 5.39 -10.90 6.91
CA ILE A 38 5.69 -10.72 5.49
C ILE A 38 5.60 -9.23 5.10
N ALA A 39 4.53 -8.54 5.49
CA ALA A 39 4.33 -7.14 5.18
C ALA A 39 5.44 -6.26 5.78
N SER A 40 5.85 -6.55 7.02
CA SER A 40 6.93 -5.85 7.70
C SER A 40 8.30 -6.14 7.07
N GLY A 41 8.57 -7.39 6.69
CA GLY A 41 9.79 -7.79 5.98
C GLY A 41 9.90 -7.13 4.61
N PHE A 42 8.82 -7.10 3.85
CA PHE A 42 8.76 -6.40 2.55
C PHE A 42 8.93 -4.88 2.72
N GLY A 43 8.35 -4.31 3.78
CA GLY A 43 8.56 -2.92 4.16
C GLY A 43 10.03 -2.61 4.44
N GLY A 44 10.68 -3.40 5.30
CA GLY A 44 12.10 -3.26 5.62
C GLY A 44 13.00 -3.39 4.39
N ALA A 45 12.75 -4.38 3.53
CA ALA A 45 13.47 -4.54 2.27
C ALA A 45 13.29 -3.32 1.35
N THR A 46 12.07 -2.78 1.28
CA THR A 46 11.75 -1.58 0.49
C THR A 46 12.47 -0.34 0.97
N TYR A 47 12.52 -0.12 2.28
CA TYR A 47 13.32 0.94 2.86
C TYR A 47 14.81 0.74 2.56
N TYR A 48 15.36 -0.45 2.79
CA TYR A 48 16.78 -0.70 2.60
C TYR A 48 17.21 -0.58 1.12
N PHE A 49 16.57 -1.34 0.22
CA PHE A 49 16.94 -1.39 -1.18
C PHE A 49 16.48 -0.15 -1.95
N GLY A 50 15.25 0.34 -1.73
CA GLY A 50 14.70 1.47 -2.47
C GLY A 50 15.22 2.82 -1.99
N TYR A 51 15.29 3.02 -0.67
CA TYR A 51 15.65 4.31 -0.07
C TYR A 51 17.14 4.41 0.26
N LYS A 52 17.69 3.51 1.10
CA LYS A 52 19.09 3.58 1.57
C LYS A 52 20.11 3.27 0.47
N LYS A 53 19.94 2.16 -0.25
CA LYS A 53 20.81 1.74 -1.38
C LYS A 53 20.51 2.46 -2.70
N ARG A 54 19.51 3.36 -2.72
CA ARG A 54 19.05 4.08 -3.93
C ARG A 54 18.76 3.14 -5.12
N GLY A 55 18.21 1.96 -4.84
CA GLY A 55 17.95 0.90 -5.81
C GLY A 55 16.78 1.21 -6.72
N THR A 56 17.08 1.62 -7.96
CA THR A 56 16.08 1.92 -9.00
C THR A 56 15.33 0.68 -9.49
N ILE A 57 16.00 -0.47 -9.58
CA ILE A 57 15.38 -1.75 -9.98
C ILE A 57 14.33 -2.16 -8.96
N TRP A 58 14.67 -2.14 -7.65
CA TRP A 58 13.73 -2.47 -6.59
C TRP A 58 12.50 -1.56 -6.59
N LEU A 59 12.70 -0.25 -6.74
CA LEU A 59 11.58 0.71 -6.86
C LEU A 59 10.73 0.45 -8.12
N SER A 60 11.31 -0.06 -9.21
CA SER A 60 10.54 -0.44 -10.41
C SER A 60 9.62 -1.62 -10.12
N TRP A 61 10.12 -2.65 -9.42
CA TRP A 61 9.30 -3.78 -8.98
C TRP A 61 8.16 -3.35 -8.06
N ILE A 62 8.43 -2.47 -7.08
CA ILE A 62 7.38 -1.93 -6.20
C ILE A 62 6.30 -1.22 -7.01
N LEU A 63 6.67 -0.40 -7.99
CA LEU A 63 5.72 0.32 -8.83
C LEU A 63 4.82 -0.64 -9.62
N VAL A 64 5.39 -1.71 -10.18
CA VAL A 64 4.64 -2.73 -10.92
C VAL A 64 3.67 -3.48 -9.99
N ILE A 65 4.16 -3.97 -8.85
CA ILE A 65 3.34 -4.68 -7.86
C ILE A 65 2.18 -3.79 -7.38
N ARG A 66 2.46 -2.53 -7.07
CA ARG A 66 1.45 -1.57 -6.61
C ARG A 66 0.45 -1.21 -7.72
N ALA A 67 0.90 -1.06 -8.96
CA ALA A 67 0.00 -0.82 -10.09
C ALA A 67 -0.96 -2.00 -10.31
N MET A 68 -0.45 -3.24 -10.29
CA MET A 68 -1.30 -4.44 -10.40
C MET A 68 -2.30 -4.52 -9.25
N SER A 69 -1.86 -4.25 -8.01
CA SER A 69 -2.75 -4.22 -6.85
C SER A 69 -3.87 -3.17 -7.00
N LEU A 70 -3.55 -1.95 -7.47
CA LEU A 70 -4.54 -0.90 -7.70
C LEU A 70 -5.54 -1.31 -8.79
N ILE A 71 -5.08 -1.90 -9.89
CA ILE A 71 -5.92 -2.39 -10.99
C ILE A 71 -6.90 -3.46 -10.48
N VAL A 72 -6.39 -4.45 -9.73
CA VAL A 72 -7.23 -5.51 -9.16
C VAL A 72 -8.28 -4.93 -8.21
N THR A 73 -7.90 -4.03 -7.30
CA THR A 73 -8.85 -3.41 -6.38
C THR A 73 -9.89 -2.57 -7.13
N PHE A 74 -9.49 -1.86 -8.19
CA PHE A 74 -10.40 -1.08 -9.02
C PHE A 74 -11.44 -1.97 -9.73
N PHE A 75 -11.00 -3.08 -10.35
CA PHE A 75 -11.93 -4.04 -10.95
C PHE A 75 -12.83 -4.73 -9.92
N GLN A 76 -12.33 -5.00 -8.72
CA GLN A 76 -13.14 -5.52 -7.62
C GLN A 76 -14.24 -4.55 -7.21
N ILE A 77 -13.93 -3.25 -7.09
CA ILE A 77 -14.93 -2.19 -6.79
C ILE A 77 -16.01 -2.19 -7.87
N ILE A 78 -15.60 -2.11 -9.13
CA ILE A 78 -16.49 -2.11 -10.29
C ILE A 78 -17.41 -3.34 -10.25
N TYR A 79 -16.83 -4.53 -10.07
CA TYR A 79 -17.59 -5.77 -9.98
C TYR A 79 -18.63 -5.74 -8.84
N LEU A 80 -18.26 -5.27 -7.65
CA LEU A 80 -19.17 -5.18 -6.50
C LEU A 80 -20.32 -4.18 -6.73
N ILE A 81 -20.05 -3.08 -7.44
CA ILE A 81 -21.07 -2.09 -7.83
C ILE A 81 -22.03 -2.71 -8.86
N PHE A 82 -21.50 -3.26 -9.96
CA PHE A 82 -22.32 -3.82 -11.05
C PHE A 82 -23.11 -5.06 -10.64
N SER A 83 -22.61 -5.84 -9.68
CA SER A 83 -23.34 -6.99 -9.12
C SER A 83 -24.33 -6.61 -8.02
N HIS A 84 -24.45 -5.32 -7.67
CA HIS A 84 -25.25 -4.81 -6.55
C HIS A 84 -24.92 -5.45 -5.18
N LYS A 85 -23.71 -6.00 -5.03
CA LYS A 85 -23.24 -6.71 -3.83
C LYS A 85 -22.37 -5.86 -2.91
N LEU A 86 -22.08 -4.61 -3.27
CA LEU A 86 -21.21 -3.74 -2.49
C LEU A 86 -21.69 -3.58 -1.03
N ASN A 87 -22.97 -3.30 -0.81
CA ASN A 87 -23.51 -3.12 0.54
C ASN A 87 -23.44 -4.43 1.35
N THR A 88 -23.82 -5.56 0.75
CA THR A 88 -23.70 -6.88 1.40
C THR A 88 -22.25 -7.22 1.75
N TYR A 89 -21.30 -6.90 0.88
CA TYR A 89 -19.88 -7.08 1.15
C TYR A 89 -19.40 -6.22 2.33
N LEU A 90 -19.77 -4.93 2.36
CA LEU A 90 -19.40 -4.01 3.45
C LEU A 90 -20.02 -4.45 4.78
N ILE A 91 -21.29 -4.87 4.78
CA ILE A 91 -21.99 -5.39 5.97
C ILE A 91 -21.34 -6.71 6.45
N THR A 92 -20.94 -7.59 5.53
CA THR A 92 -20.28 -8.85 5.89
C THR A 92 -18.89 -8.61 6.49
N LEU A 93 -18.11 -7.68 5.92
CA LEU A 93 -16.83 -7.29 6.53
C LEU A 93 -17.05 -6.64 7.90
N ALA A 94 -18.03 -5.74 8.01
CA ALA A 94 -18.39 -5.08 9.25
C ALA A 94 -18.75 -6.09 10.35
N SER A 95 -19.55 -7.11 10.03
CA SER A 95 -19.93 -8.15 10.99
C SER A 95 -18.76 -9.03 11.42
N VAL A 96 -17.89 -9.42 10.50
CA VAL A 96 -16.68 -10.23 10.80
C VAL A 96 -15.69 -9.45 11.70
N THR A 97 -15.67 -8.12 11.57
CA THR A 97 -14.66 -7.27 12.23
C THR A 97 -15.18 -6.56 13.47
N GLY A 98 -16.50 -6.66 13.73
CA GLY A 98 -17.18 -5.93 14.79
C GLY A 98 -17.13 -4.41 14.61
N LYS A 99 -16.95 -3.92 13.38
CA LYS A 99 -16.90 -2.49 13.03
C LYS A 99 -18.13 -2.08 12.24
N SER A 100 -18.42 -0.78 12.16
CA SER A 100 -19.51 -0.30 11.31
C SER A 100 -19.13 -0.37 9.83
N ALA A 101 -20.11 -0.60 8.95
CA ALA A 101 -19.90 -0.62 7.49
C ALA A 101 -19.24 0.67 6.97
N TRP A 102 -19.63 1.83 7.54
CA TRP A 102 -19.04 3.13 7.24
C TRP A 102 -17.54 3.20 7.59
N THR A 103 -17.12 2.62 8.72
CA THR A 103 -15.69 2.56 9.08
C THR A 103 -14.91 1.68 8.12
N VAL A 104 -15.49 0.56 7.67
CA VAL A 104 -14.86 -0.32 6.68
C VAL A 104 -14.68 0.39 5.35
N GLU A 105 -15.72 1.07 4.88
CA GLU A 105 -15.68 1.84 3.63
C GLU A 105 -14.65 2.97 3.68
N ALA A 106 -14.64 3.76 4.77
CA ALA A 106 -13.68 4.84 4.95
C ALA A 106 -12.23 4.34 4.96
N LEU A 107 -11.95 3.23 5.66
CA LEU A 107 -10.62 2.60 5.67
C LEU A 107 -10.21 2.11 4.28
N TRP A 108 -11.16 1.58 3.51
CA TRP A 108 -10.90 1.08 2.17
C TRP A 108 -10.57 2.21 1.20
N LEU A 109 -11.37 3.29 1.21
CA LEU A 109 -11.12 4.50 0.41
C LEU A 109 -9.81 5.19 0.81
N PHE A 110 -9.53 5.29 2.11
CA PHE A 110 -8.28 5.83 2.62
C PHE A 110 -7.07 4.99 2.17
N GLY A 111 -7.18 3.66 2.25
CA GLY A 111 -6.15 2.73 1.79
C GLY A 111 -5.85 2.90 0.29
N LEU A 112 -6.89 3.08 -0.53
CA LEU A 112 -6.77 3.36 -1.97
C LEU A 112 -6.05 4.68 -2.24
N ALA A 113 -6.48 5.77 -1.59
CA ALA A 113 -5.87 7.08 -1.74
C ALA A 113 -4.38 7.05 -1.35
N MET A 114 -4.05 6.41 -0.22
CA MET A 114 -2.67 6.27 0.23
C MET A 114 -1.83 5.39 -0.69
N SER A 115 -2.42 4.33 -1.28
CA SER A 115 -1.75 3.47 -2.27
C SER A 115 -1.35 4.26 -3.53
N ILE A 116 -2.25 5.10 -4.05
CA ILE A 116 -1.95 6.00 -5.19
C ILE A 116 -0.86 7.01 -4.80
N TYR A 117 -1.00 7.64 -3.64
CA TYR A 117 -0.03 8.63 -3.15
C TYR A 117 1.37 8.02 -3.03
N TYR A 118 1.50 6.84 -2.43
CA TYR A 118 2.78 6.12 -2.33
C TYR A 118 3.35 5.72 -3.68
N TRP A 119 2.50 5.31 -4.64
CA TRP A 119 2.93 4.96 -5.99
C TRP A 119 3.57 6.18 -6.69
N ILE A 120 2.93 7.35 -6.62
CA ILE A 120 3.46 8.61 -7.18
C ILE A 120 4.83 8.95 -6.58
N TRP A 121 4.96 8.93 -5.25
CA TRP A 121 6.23 9.24 -4.61
C TRP A 121 7.31 8.19 -4.87
N SER A 122 6.94 6.92 -5.02
CA SER A 122 7.89 5.85 -5.39
C SER A 122 8.44 6.06 -6.80
N TYR A 123 7.59 6.54 -7.71
CA TYR A 123 8.00 6.90 -9.06
C TYR A 123 8.97 8.09 -9.06
N GLN A 124 8.64 9.14 -8.30
CA GLN A 124 9.52 10.31 -8.17
C GLN A 124 10.86 9.96 -7.50
N LEU A 125 10.84 9.12 -6.46
CA LEU A 125 12.06 8.65 -5.80
C LEU A 125 12.94 7.83 -6.76
N ARG A 126 12.33 6.95 -7.56
CA ARG A 126 13.03 6.20 -8.61
C ARG A 126 13.70 7.13 -9.62
N LYS A 127 12.98 8.15 -10.08
CA LYS A 127 13.50 9.15 -11.03
C LYS A 127 14.73 9.86 -10.46
N ILE A 128 14.67 10.33 -9.21
CA ILE A 128 15.82 10.97 -8.54
C ILE A 128 16.99 10.00 -8.36
N ASN A 129 16.72 8.77 -7.93
CA ASN A 129 17.78 7.78 -7.74
C ASN A 129 18.49 7.45 -9.07
N LYS A 130 17.77 7.47 -10.20
CA LYS A 130 18.36 7.29 -11.53
C LYS A 130 19.27 8.47 -11.89
N LEU A 131 18.79 9.71 -11.73
CA LEU A 131 19.57 10.92 -12.02
C LEU A 131 20.85 11.01 -11.17
N SER A 132 20.78 10.68 -9.88
CA SER A 132 21.96 10.66 -9.01
C SER A 132 23.01 9.65 -9.47
N LYS A 133 22.59 8.46 -9.94
CA LYS A 133 23.54 7.45 -10.43
C LYS A 133 24.18 7.82 -11.76
N GLU A 134 23.49 8.59 -12.59
CA GLU A 134 24.02 9.11 -13.84
C GLU A 134 25.02 10.26 -13.61
N GLN A 135 24.94 10.96 -12.47
CA GLN A 135 25.89 12.01 -12.08
C GLN A 135 27.14 11.51 -11.33
N ASP A 136 27.03 10.35 -10.68
CA ASP A 136 28.15 9.71 -9.95
C ASP A 136 29.06 8.86 -10.88
N ASN A 137 28.72 8.75 -12.17
CA ASN A 137 29.46 8.04 -13.23
C ASN A 137 30.08 9.03 -14.22
#